data_AF-A0A921NBK3-F1
#
_entry.id   AF-A0A921NBK3-F1
#
_cell.length_a   1.000
_cell.length_b   1.000
_cell.length_c   1.000
_cell.angle_alpha   90.00
_cell.angle_beta   90.00
_cell.angle_gamma   90.00
#
_symmetry.space_group_name_H-M   'P 1'
#
loop_
_entity.id
_entity.type
_entity.pdbx_description
1 polymer ?
#
loop_
_entity_poly.entity_id
_entity_poly.type
_entity_poly.pdbx_seq_one_letter_code
_entity_poly.pdbx_strand_id
1 'polypeptide(L)'
;EDYKELPYASTLCGACTDACPVKIPLHQLLHQHRQVIVENEGKAPISEKVMMKAFGFGAASSGLYGMANKMAAPLMSPFTKGDTIKKGPGPLKAWTEERDFPAPNKESFRGWMKNRSKGEK
;
A
#
# COMPACT_ATOMS: atom_id res chain seq x y z
N GLU A 1 24.87 -14.38 4.55
CA GLU A 1 25.04 -13.25 3.61
C GLU A 1 24.46 -13.62 2.25
N ASP A 2 24.84 -14.77 1.70
CA ASP A 2 24.25 -15.27 0.45
C ASP A 2 22.75 -15.59 0.61
N TYR A 3 21.95 -15.20 -0.39
CA TYR A 3 20.52 -15.53 -0.57
C TYR A 3 19.48 -14.79 0.28
N LYS A 4 19.85 -13.72 0.98
CA LYS A 4 18.89 -12.91 1.79
C LYS A 4 17.76 -12.26 0.97
N GLU A 5 17.88 -12.17 -0.35
CA GLU A 5 16.86 -11.63 -1.24
C GLU A 5 15.79 -12.67 -1.65
N LEU A 6 16.07 -13.98 -1.50
CA LEU A 6 15.16 -15.04 -1.95
C LEU A 6 13.77 -14.98 -1.30
N PRO A 7 13.62 -14.68 0.00
CA PRO A 7 12.31 -14.53 0.60
C PRO A 7 11.46 -13.48 -0.11
N TYR A 8 12.05 -12.43 -0.68
CA TYR A 8 11.35 -11.33 -1.35
C TYR A 8 10.84 -11.68 -2.75
N ALA A 9 11.33 -12.77 -3.36
CA ALA A 9 10.84 -13.26 -4.65
C ALA A 9 9.41 -13.85 -4.58
N SER A 10 8.93 -14.20 -3.38
CA SER A 10 7.58 -14.72 -3.16
C SER A 10 6.54 -13.59 -3.06
N THR A 11 5.35 -13.78 -3.62
CA THR A 11 4.22 -12.85 -3.44
C THR A 11 3.46 -13.07 -2.13
N LEU A 12 3.85 -14.09 -1.35
CA LEU A 12 3.17 -14.51 -0.11
C LEU A 12 1.68 -14.87 -0.31
N CYS A 13 1.30 -15.42 -1.48
CA CYS A 13 -0.08 -15.77 -1.80
C CYS A 13 -0.67 -16.97 -1.04
N GLY A 14 0.13 -17.70 -0.25
CA GLY A 14 -0.34 -18.82 0.59
C GLY A 14 -0.43 -20.19 -0.10
N ALA A 15 -0.46 -20.25 -1.45
CA ALA A 15 -0.69 -21.48 -2.21
C ALA A 15 0.24 -22.65 -1.83
N CYS A 16 1.53 -22.39 -1.59
CA CYS A 16 2.49 -23.44 -1.21
C CYS A 16 2.15 -24.08 0.15
N THR A 17 1.58 -23.33 1.08
CA THR A 17 1.15 -23.86 2.38
C THR A 17 -0.13 -24.67 2.25
N ASP A 18 -1.06 -24.21 1.44
CA ASP A 18 -2.35 -24.91 1.23
C ASP A 18 -2.15 -26.26 0.54
N ALA A 19 -1.29 -26.31 -0.47
CA ALA A 19 -0.96 -27.52 -1.22
C ALA A 19 -0.06 -28.49 -0.44
N CYS A 20 0.53 -28.08 0.69
CA CYS A 20 1.48 -28.91 1.41
C CYS A 20 0.77 -30.08 2.13
N PRO A 21 1.11 -31.35 1.81
CA PRO A 21 0.46 -32.51 2.42
C PRO A 21 0.76 -32.64 3.92
N VAL A 22 1.91 -32.15 4.37
CA VAL A 22 2.37 -32.19 5.77
C VAL A 22 2.15 -30.87 6.52
N LYS A 23 1.40 -29.93 5.94
CA LYS A 23 0.99 -28.67 6.57
C LYS A 23 2.14 -27.76 7.05
N ILE A 24 3.23 -27.69 6.27
CA ILE A 24 4.29 -26.72 6.53
C ILE A 24 3.78 -25.30 6.21
N PRO A 25 3.83 -24.35 7.16
CA PRO A 25 3.36 -22.99 6.96
C PRO A 25 4.39 -22.11 6.22
N LEU A 26 4.83 -22.56 5.04
CA LEU A 26 5.92 -21.94 4.27
C LEU A 26 5.75 -20.43 4.04
N HIS A 27 4.55 -19.95 3.70
CA HIS A 27 4.35 -18.50 3.49
C HIS A 27 4.57 -17.69 4.78
N GLN A 28 4.20 -18.24 5.95
CA GLN A 28 4.42 -17.60 7.24
C GLN A 28 5.90 -17.63 7.62
N LEU A 29 6.58 -18.75 7.37
CA LEU A 29 8.02 -18.88 7.60
C LEU A 29 8.82 -17.87 6.74
N LEU A 30 8.44 -17.70 5.47
CA LEU A 30 9.03 -16.69 4.60
C LEU A 30 8.76 -15.27 5.12
N HIS A 31 7.55 -15.00 5.62
CA HIS A 31 7.24 -13.71 6.23
C HIS A 31 8.08 -13.45 7.49
N GLN A 32 8.19 -14.43 8.38
CA GLN A 32 9.03 -14.33 9.59
C GLN A 32 10.50 -14.10 9.23
N HIS A 33 10.99 -14.79 8.20
CA HIS A 33 12.35 -14.58 7.73
C HIS A 33 12.56 -13.14 7.23
N ARG A 34 11.59 -12.55 6.50
CA ARG A 34 11.65 -11.12 6.13
C ARG A 34 11.63 -10.20 7.35
N GLN A 35 10.88 -10.53 8.41
CA GLN A 35 10.89 -9.75 9.66
C GLN A 35 12.27 -9.77 10.30
N VAL A 36 12.90 -10.95 10.41
CA VAL A 36 14.26 -11.10 10.94
C VAL A 36 15.28 -10.29 10.14
N ILE A 37 15.19 -10.30 8.80
CA ILE A 37 16.06 -9.49 7.94
C ILE A 37 15.89 -7.99 8.23
N VAL A 38 14.66 -7.52 8.38
CA VAL A 38 14.39 -6.10 8.62
C VAL A 38 14.80 -5.67 10.03
N GLU A 39 14.46 -6.46 11.05
CA GLU A 39 14.62 -6.10 12.46
C GLU A 39 16.04 -6.34 12.98
N ASN A 40 16.65 -7.47 12.64
CA ASN A 40 17.92 -7.90 13.22
C ASN A 40 19.11 -7.57 12.32
N GLU A 41 18.92 -7.56 11.00
CA GLU A 41 19.99 -7.27 10.05
C GLU A 41 20.01 -5.80 9.58
N GLY A 42 19.02 -5.01 9.99
CA GLY A 42 18.98 -3.57 9.73
C GLY A 42 18.90 -3.19 8.26
N LYS A 43 18.41 -4.09 7.39
CA LYS A 43 18.38 -3.87 5.93
C LYS A 43 17.34 -2.85 5.46
N ALA A 44 16.40 -2.45 6.32
CA ALA A 44 15.42 -1.42 5.98
C ALA A 44 15.96 -0.01 6.29
N PRO A 45 15.87 0.95 5.33
CA PRO A 45 16.23 2.34 5.58
C PRO A 45 15.43 2.95 6.74
N ILE A 46 16.09 3.78 7.57
CA ILE A 46 15.43 4.49 8.68
C ILE A 46 14.24 5.34 8.18
N SER A 47 14.38 5.93 6.98
CA SER A 47 13.31 6.70 6.34
C SER A 47 12.05 5.87 6.10
N GLU A 48 12.18 4.61 5.70
CA GLU A 48 11.05 3.69 5.51
C GLU A 48 10.37 3.39 6.84
N LYS A 49 11.15 3.09 7.89
CA LYS A 49 10.62 2.83 9.24
C LYS A 49 9.83 4.03 9.78
N VAL A 50 10.37 5.24 9.61
CA VAL A 50 9.69 6.47 10.01
C VAL A 50 8.43 6.70 9.19
N MET A 51 8.49 6.52 7.87
CA MET A 51 7.34 6.68 6.97
C MET A 51 6.21 5.72 7.32
N MET A 52 6.52 4.43 7.54
CA MET A 52 5.53 3.43 7.93
C MET A 52 4.91 3.71 9.31
N LYS A 53 5.72 4.18 10.27
CA LYS A 53 5.21 4.57 11.59
C LYS A 53 4.28 5.79 11.50
N ALA A 54 4.65 6.80 10.71
CA ALA A 54 3.82 7.97 10.46
C ALA A 54 2.50 7.59 9.75
N PHE A 55 2.58 6.72 8.75
CA PHE A 55 1.41 6.18 8.07
C PHE A 55 0.49 5.43 9.04
N GLY A 56 1.04 4.54 9.87
CA GLY A 56 0.26 3.80 10.88
C GLY A 56 -0.49 4.72 11.85
N PHE A 57 0.19 5.75 12.36
CA PHE A 57 -0.45 6.74 13.23
C PHE A 57 -1.55 7.53 12.52
N GLY A 58 -1.29 8.01 11.30
CA GLY A 58 -2.27 8.77 10.50
C GLY A 58 -3.48 7.93 10.09
N ALA A 59 -3.26 6.67 9.72
CA ALA A 59 -4.31 5.75 9.30
C ALA A 59 -5.18 5.25 10.48
N ALA A 60 -4.60 5.11 11.68
CA ALA A 60 -5.33 4.74 12.88
C ALA A 60 -6.29 5.84 13.38
N SER A 61 -6.04 7.11 13.03
CA SER A 61 -6.89 8.23 13.42
C SER A 61 -7.98 8.49 12.39
N SER A 62 -9.24 8.34 12.80
CA SER A 62 -10.41 8.54 11.91
C SER A 62 -10.50 9.95 11.33
N GLY A 63 -10.15 10.97 12.14
CA GLY A 63 -10.14 12.38 11.76
C GLY A 63 -9.04 12.72 10.78
N LEU A 64 -7.80 12.33 11.09
CA LEU A 64 -6.64 12.54 10.20
C LEU A 64 -6.82 11.81 8.88
N TYR A 65 -7.22 10.54 8.93
CA TYR A 65 -7.50 9.76 7.72
C TYR A 65 -8.66 10.35 6.91
N GLY A 66 -9.71 10.85 7.57
CA GLY A 66 -10.82 11.53 6.92
C GLY A 66 -10.39 12.83 6.20
N MET A 67 -9.54 13.63 6.85
CA MET A 67 -8.98 14.84 6.25
C MET A 67 -8.05 14.51 5.07
N ALA A 68 -7.16 13.53 5.24
CA ALA A 68 -6.25 13.08 4.19
C ALA A 68 -7.01 12.66 2.92
N ASN A 69 -8.10 11.90 3.07
CA ASN A 69 -8.95 11.50 1.94
C ASN A 69 -9.62 12.68 1.23
N LYS A 70 -10.07 13.71 1.96
CA LYS A 70 -10.65 14.92 1.37
C LYS A 70 -9.61 15.77 0.64
N MET A 71 -8.38 15.77 1.14
CA MET A 71 -7.26 16.54 0.58
C MET A 71 -6.59 15.82 -0.61
N ALA A 72 -6.82 14.52 -0.80
CA ALA A 72 -6.17 13.73 -1.85
C ALA A 72 -6.42 14.27 -3.27
N ALA A 73 -7.69 14.55 -3.61
CA ALA A 73 -8.06 15.07 -4.94
C ALA A 73 -7.48 16.46 -5.26
N PRO A 74 -7.62 17.49 -4.41
CA PRO A 74 -7.06 18.80 -4.70
C PRO A 74 -5.52 18.80 -4.74
N LEU A 75 -4.86 17.98 -3.91
CA LEU A 75 -3.39 17.86 -3.93
C LEU A 75 -2.87 17.19 -5.21
N MET A 76 -3.60 16.22 -5.75
CA MET A 76 -3.21 15.52 -6.97
C MET A 76 -3.68 16.20 -8.26
N SER A 77 -4.66 17.10 -8.18
CA SER A 77 -5.24 17.80 -9.34
C SER A 77 -4.22 18.47 -10.29
N PRO A 78 -3.09 19.05 -9.81
CA PRO A 78 -2.07 19.61 -10.70
C PRO A 78 -1.36 18.57 -11.57
N PHE A 79 -1.36 17.31 -11.14
CA PHE A 79 -0.68 16.19 -11.82
C PHE A 79 -1.62 15.34 -12.66
N THR A 80 -2.93 15.55 -12.55
CA THR A 80 -3.95 14.82 -13.32
C THR A 80 -4.13 15.42 -14.72
N LYS A 81 -4.19 14.56 -15.74
CA LYS A 81 -4.60 14.91 -17.11
C LYS A 81 -5.80 14.03 -17.49
N GLY A 82 -7.00 14.60 -17.41
CA GLY A 82 -8.24 13.83 -17.52
C GLY A 82 -8.39 12.88 -16.34
N ASP A 83 -8.74 11.62 -16.61
CA ASP A 83 -8.98 10.60 -15.58
C ASP A 83 -7.71 9.85 -15.14
N THR A 84 -6.52 10.30 -15.57
CA THR A 84 -5.25 9.60 -15.28
C THR A 84 -4.10 10.56 -14.94
N ILE A 85 -3.13 10.04 -14.20
CA ILE A 85 -1.82 10.65 -13.94
C ILE A 85 -0.80 9.81 -14.71
N LYS A 86 -0.28 10.39 -15.81
CA LYS A 86 0.70 9.72 -16.70
C LYS A 86 2.16 9.97 -16.32
N LYS A 87 2.41 11.03 -15.52
CA LYS A 87 3.75 11.40 -15.05
C LYS A 87 3.65 11.81 -13.60
N GLY A 88 3.76 10.82 -12.71
CA GLY A 88 3.70 11.04 -11.27
C GLY A 88 4.98 11.70 -10.74
N PRO A 89 4.88 12.60 -9.74
CA PRO A 89 6.06 13.13 -9.06
C PRO A 89 6.64 12.11 -8.07
N GLY A 90 7.96 12.19 -7.83
CA GLY A 90 8.63 11.42 -6.78
C GLY A 90 8.47 9.89 -6.94
N PRO A 91 8.17 9.14 -5.86
CA PRO A 91 8.00 7.68 -5.91
C PRO A 91 6.90 7.20 -6.87
N LEU A 92 5.90 8.05 -7.14
CA LEU A 92 4.83 7.72 -8.09
C LEU A 92 5.36 7.63 -9.54
N LYS A 93 6.51 8.25 -9.83
CA LYS A 93 7.12 8.20 -11.16
C LYS A 93 7.37 6.75 -11.61
N ALA A 94 7.99 5.94 -10.75
CA ALA A 94 8.30 4.54 -11.03
C ALA A 94 7.04 3.71 -11.33
N TRP A 95 5.91 4.03 -10.71
CA TRP A 95 4.63 3.43 -11.05
C TRP A 95 4.14 3.88 -12.43
N THR A 96 4.19 5.20 -12.68
CA THR A 96 3.71 5.80 -13.94
C THR A 96 4.59 5.57 -15.16
N GLU A 97 5.78 4.99 -14.97
CA GLU A 97 6.64 4.53 -16.06
C GLU A 97 6.02 3.32 -16.78
N GLU A 98 5.36 2.43 -16.03
CA GLU A 98 4.77 1.20 -16.56
C GLU A 98 3.24 1.20 -16.54
N ARG A 99 2.60 2.03 -15.70
CA ARG A 99 1.15 1.99 -15.47
C ARG A 99 0.55 3.38 -15.30
N ASP A 100 -0.53 3.66 -16.02
CA ASP A 100 -1.33 4.86 -15.76
C ASP A 100 -1.96 4.79 -14.36
N PHE A 101 -1.81 5.85 -13.56
CA PHE A 101 -2.43 5.94 -12.24
C PHE A 101 -3.80 6.64 -12.36
N PRO A 102 -4.89 6.09 -11.81
CA PRO A 102 -6.21 6.71 -11.92
C PRO A 102 -6.25 8.03 -11.15
N ALA A 103 -6.80 9.07 -11.78
CA ALA A 103 -7.01 10.35 -11.11
C ALA A 103 -7.99 10.17 -9.94
N PRO A 104 -7.72 10.77 -8.77
CA PRO A 104 -8.66 10.72 -7.66
C PRO A 104 -9.98 11.40 -8.03
N ASN A 105 -11.10 10.78 -7.68
CA ASN A 105 -12.41 11.41 -7.81
C ASN A 105 -12.49 12.66 -6.91
N LYS A 106 -13.20 13.69 -7.37
CA LYS A 106 -13.49 14.92 -6.59
C LYS A 106 -14.22 14.62 -5.29
N GLU A 107 -15.04 13.56 -5.26
CA GLU A 107 -15.73 13.11 -4.06
C GLU A 107 -15.02 11.89 -3.44
N SER A 108 -14.67 11.98 -2.16
CA SER A 108 -14.17 10.82 -1.40
C SER A 108 -15.27 9.77 -1.22
N PHE A 109 -14.92 8.48 -1.19
CA PHE A 109 -15.88 7.40 -0.96
C PHE A 109 -16.75 7.61 0.30
N ARG A 110 -16.17 8.13 1.39
CA ARG A 110 -16.93 8.41 2.63
C ARG A 110 -17.96 9.54 2.44
N GLY A 111 -17.65 10.53 1.61
CA GLY A 111 -18.59 11.60 1.24
C GLY A 111 -19.75 11.03 0.42
N TRP A 112 -19.41 10.34 -0.67
CA TRP A 112 -20.38 9.66 -1.53
C TRP A 112 -21.29 8.71 -0.74
N MET A 113 -20.72 7.88 0.14
CA MET A 113 -21.44 6.90 0.95
C MET A 113 -22.44 7.56 1.92
N LYS A 114 -22.15 8.78 2.37
CA LYS A 114 -23.05 9.57 3.24
C LYS A 114 -24.16 10.25 2.43
N ASN A 115 -23.84 10.72 1.24
CA ASN A 115 -24.73 11.51 0.39
C ASN A 115 -25.62 10.67 -0.54
N ARG A 116 -25.25 9.40 -0.80
CA ARG A 116 -26.03 8.53 -1.68
C ARG A 116 -27.43 8.29 -1.11
N SER A 117 -28.44 8.23 -1.98
CA SER A 117 -29.74 7.70 -1.58
C SER A 117 -29.56 6.25 -1.13
N LYS A 118 -30.07 5.94 0.06
CA LYS A 118 -30.22 4.54 0.47
C LYS A 118 -31.41 4.03 -0.32
N GLY A 119 -31.15 3.20 -1.34
CA GLY A 119 -32.23 2.54 -2.09
C GLY A 119 -33.24 1.94 -1.12
N GLU A 120 -34.52 2.08 -1.44
CA GLU A 120 -35.61 1.45 -0.68
C GLU A 120 -35.30 -0.05 -0.51
N LYS A 121 -35.49 -0.53 0.72
CA LYS A 121 -35.27 -1.93 1.07
C LYS A 121 -36.31 -2.83 0.41
#